data_AF-A0A0H2SL48-F1
#
_entry.id   AF-A0A0H2SL48-F1
#
_cell.length_a   1.000
_cell.length_b   1.000
_cell.length_c   1.000
_cell.angle_alpha   90.00
_cell.angle_beta   90.00
_cell.angle_gamma   90.00
#
_symmetry.space_group_name_H-M   'P 1'
#
loop_
_entity.id
_entity.type
_entity.pdbx_description
1 polymer ?
#
loop_
_entity_poly.entity_id
_entity_poly.type
_entity_poly.pdbx_seq_one_letter_code
_entity_poly.pdbx_strand_id
1 'polypeptide(L)'
;MSSELGPMFCFDSKLRTPFQFKNASDALLARLSLSYGIEDIILDLFLSVVNDPEFNPKEVSIKHAADIHGFVSERRQENMDSLGKRSSQDMVNVTAGLPTVVLDGVIDVLKDEFEDAVAALRSRDGIGYASINPPSGCFGFVDSEREAVSASRLVLSTCCTVHTSWLGRAVHALGCSLITPPKVYMDPLSLYIRSPLYSTWTRNVEMAISYVEKMEGLASLFSRMPNVDFLQIKFTVTDIDERSTAVVRYASDNNCFYLCPAMLITI
;
A
#
# COMPACT_ATOMS: atom_id res chain seq x y z
N MET A 1 -15.80 -22.57 16.44
CA MET A 1 -15.85 -24.01 16.80
C MET A 1 -15.31 -24.88 15.66
N SER A 2 -14.07 -24.62 15.19
CA SER A 2 -13.50 -25.24 13.98
C SER A 2 -12.24 -26.07 14.23
N SER A 3 -11.74 -26.10 15.47
CA SER A 3 -10.68 -26.99 15.95
C SER A 3 -11.37 -28.22 16.54
N GLU A 4 -11.40 -29.41 15.95
CA GLU A 4 -10.27 -30.25 15.54
C GLU A 4 -10.77 -31.28 14.49
N LEU A 5 -11.16 -30.84 13.30
CA LEU A 5 -11.37 -31.80 12.20
C LEU A 5 -9.99 -32.23 11.67
N GLY A 6 -9.76 -33.55 11.60
CA GLY A 6 -8.51 -34.11 11.08
C GLY A 6 -8.19 -33.60 9.66
N PRO A 7 -6.94 -33.73 9.18
CA PRO A 7 -6.48 -33.11 7.93
C PRO A 7 -7.19 -33.60 6.66
N MET A 8 -7.93 -34.72 6.73
CA MET A 8 -8.71 -35.29 5.62
C MET A 8 -10.18 -34.86 5.61
N PHE A 9 -10.62 -34.00 6.54
CA PHE A 9 -12.00 -33.57 6.65
C PHE A 9 -12.17 -32.11 6.19
N CYS A 10 -13.26 -31.83 5.49
CA CYS A 10 -13.71 -30.47 5.15
C CYS A 10 -15.14 -30.27 5.62
N PHE A 11 -15.43 -29.11 6.23
CA PHE A 11 -16.77 -28.76 6.66
C PHE A 11 -17.48 -27.91 5.60
N ASP A 12 -18.65 -28.34 5.17
CA ASP A 12 -19.51 -27.55 4.29
C ASP A 12 -20.42 -26.67 5.15
N SER A 13 -20.25 -25.35 5.04
CA SER A 13 -21.01 -24.36 5.81
C SER A 13 -22.49 -24.29 5.42
N LYS A 14 -22.83 -24.60 4.15
CA LYS A 14 -24.21 -24.59 3.64
C LYS A 14 -24.97 -25.81 4.11
N LEU A 15 -24.34 -26.99 4.03
CA LEU A 15 -24.94 -28.25 4.47
C LEU A 15 -24.80 -28.50 5.96
N ARG A 16 -23.89 -27.80 6.64
CA ARG A 16 -23.51 -27.99 8.06
C ARG A 16 -23.00 -29.40 8.36
N THR A 17 -22.32 -30.04 7.41
CA THR A 17 -21.81 -31.41 7.56
C THR A 17 -20.32 -31.51 7.20
N PRO A 18 -19.53 -32.34 7.92
CA PRO A 18 -18.18 -32.67 7.50
C PRO A 18 -18.17 -33.76 6.41
N PHE A 19 -17.29 -33.60 5.42
CA PHE A 19 -16.99 -34.58 4.39
C PHE A 19 -15.57 -35.11 4.56
N GLN A 20 -15.38 -36.42 4.39
CA GLN A 20 -14.08 -37.06 4.40
C GLN A 20 -13.58 -37.27 2.97
N PHE A 21 -12.33 -36.88 2.72
CA PHE A 21 -11.66 -37.05 1.43
C PHE A 21 -10.64 -38.19 1.49
N LYS A 22 -10.22 -38.66 0.31
CA LYS A 22 -9.24 -39.76 0.18
C LYS A 22 -7.84 -39.35 0.65
N ASN A 23 -7.49 -38.07 0.55
CA ASN A 23 -6.20 -37.53 0.97
C ASN A 23 -6.37 -36.10 1.53
N ALA A 24 -5.33 -35.60 2.20
CA ALA A 24 -5.35 -34.28 2.83
C ALA A 24 -5.31 -33.12 1.81
N SER A 25 -4.67 -33.29 0.65
CA SER A 25 -4.58 -32.26 -0.38
C SER A 25 -5.96 -31.94 -0.97
N ASP A 26 -6.75 -32.97 -1.30
CA ASP A 26 -8.12 -32.82 -1.78
C ASP A 26 -9.01 -32.15 -0.73
N ALA A 27 -8.84 -32.53 0.55
CA ALA A 27 -9.58 -31.90 1.65
C ALA A 27 -9.24 -30.41 1.80
N LEU A 28 -7.97 -30.02 1.62
CA LEU A 28 -7.53 -28.63 1.63
C LEU A 28 -8.10 -27.85 0.45
N LEU A 29 -8.06 -28.40 -0.77
CA LEU A 29 -8.64 -27.79 -1.96
C LEU A 29 -10.15 -27.60 -1.82
N ALA A 30 -10.87 -28.61 -1.33
CA ALA A 30 -12.30 -28.49 -1.04
C ALA A 30 -12.58 -27.41 0.01
N ARG A 31 -11.71 -27.26 1.01
CA ARG A 31 -11.84 -26.22 2.04
C ARG A 31 -11.67 -24.81 1.46
N LEU A 32 -10.78 -24.63 0.49
CA LEU A 32 -10.62 -23.36 -0.22
C LEU A 32 -11.93 -22.92 -0.91
N SER A 33 -12.60 -23.82 -1.62
CA SER A 33 -13.89 -23.51 -2.26
C SER A 33 -15.02 -23.35 -1.22
N LEU A 34 -15.22 -24.36 -0.35
CA LEU A 34 -16.40 -24.43 0.52
C LEU A 34 -16.35 -23.51 1.75
N SER A 35 -15.17 -23.28 2.32
CA SER A 35 -15.00 -22.46 3.54
C SER A 35 -14.54 -21.05 3.24
N TYR A 36 -13.63 -20.88 2.27
CA TYR A 36 -13.07 -19.58 1.92
C TYR A 36 -13.77 -18.93 0.71
N GLY A 37 -14.70 -19.63 0.07
CA GLY A 37 -15.50 -19.08 -1.02
C GLY A 37 -14.68 -18.77 -2.27
N ILE A 38 -13.56 -19.46 -2.48
CA ILE A 38 -12.77 -19.29 -3.70
C ILE A 38 -13.63 -19.73 -4.90
N GLU A 39 -13.73 -18.86 -5.90
CA GLU A 39 -14.48 -19.13 -7.13
C GLU A 39 -13.90 -20.34 -7.89
N ASP A 40 -14.78 -21.15 -8.46
CA ASP A 40 -14.42 -22.38 -9.17
C ASP A 40 -13.37 -22.11 -10.27
N ILE A 41 -13.49 -21.00 -11.00
CA ILE A 41 -12.56 -20.58 -12.05
C ILE A 41 -11.13 -20.37 -11.50
N ILE A 42 -11.00 -19.82 -10.30
CA ILE A 42 -9.70 -19.58 -9.65
C ILE A 42 -9.09 -20.91 -9.20
N LEU A 43 -9.92 -21.82 -8.66
CA LEU A 43 -9.47 -23.14 -8.25
C LEU A 43 -9.03 -23.98 -9.47
N ASP A 44 -9.79 -23.94 -10.56
CA ASP A 44 -9.45 -24.61 -11.81
C ASP A 44 -8.15 -24.07 -12.40
N LEU A 45 -7.91 -22.76 -12.32
CA LEU A 45 -6.64 -22.14 -12.72
C LEU A 45 -5.47 -22.61 -11.82
N PHE A 46 -5.68 -22.73 -10.52
CA PHE A 46 -4.65 -23.29 -9.63
C PHE A 46 -4.35 -24.76 -9.98
N LEU A 47 -5.39 -25.55 -10.21
CA LEU A 47 -5.24 -26.95 -10.60
C LEU A 47 -4.55 -27.11 -11.97
N SER A 48 -4.79 -26.21 -12.91
CA SER A 48 -4.10 -26.25 -14.21
C SER A 48 -2.60 -25.98 -14.06
N VAL A 49 -2.19 -25.05 -13.18
CA VAL A 49 -0.78 -24.81 -12.85
C VAL A 49 -0.13 -26.04 -12.21
N VAL A 50 -0.80 -26.70 -11.25
CA VAL A 50 -0.25 -27.89 -10.58
C VAL A 50 -0.18 -29.11 -11.49
N ASN A 51 -1.09 -29.21 -12.46
CA ASN A 51 -1.13 -30.31 -13.43
C ASN A 51 -0.25 -30.05 -14.67
N ASP A 52 0.39 -28.90 -14.79
CA ASP A 52 1.33 -28.61 -15.85
C ASP A 52 2.54 -29.57 -15.72
N PRO A 53 2.89 -30.36 -16.76
CA PRO A 53 4.02 -31.28 -16.70
C PRO A 53 5.37 -30.60 -16.47
N GLU A 54 5.50 -29.31 -16.75
CA GLU A 54 6.71 -28.52 -16.49
C GLU A 54 6.73 -27.91 -15.08
N PHE A 55 5.63 -27.99 -14.32
CA PHE A 55 5.56 -27.43 -12.98
C PHE A 55 6.47 -28.18 -12.00
N ASN A 56 7.50 -27.49 -11.51
CA ASN A 56 8.37 -27.98 -10.46
C ASN A 56 8.13 -27.19 -9.15
N PRO A 57 7.52 -27.81 -8.12
CA PRO A 57 7.23 -27.11 -6.87
C PRO A 57 8.50 -26.63 -6.14
N LYS A 58 9.68 -27.20 -6.45
CA LYS A 58 10.95 -26.77 -5.86
C LYS A 58 11.49 -25.47 -6.46
N GLU A 59 11.01 -25.07 -7.63
CA GLU A 59 11.42 -23.85 -8.34
C GLU A 59 10.51 -22.65 -8.00
N VAL A 60 9.38 -22.90 -7.33
CA VAL A 60 8.47 -21.83 -6.91
C VAL A 60 9.13 -20.98 -5.82
N SER A 61 9.55 -19.78 -6.18
CA SER A 61 10.17 -18.81 -5.26
C SER A 61 9.15 -18.05 -4.40
N ILE A 62 7.90 -18.00 -4.85
CA ILE A 62 6.78 -17.31 -4.18
C ILE A 62 6.29 -18.19 -3.02
N LYS A 63 6.49 -17.73 -1.78
CA LYS A 63 6.07 -18.45 -0.56
C LYS A 63 4.81 -17.85 0.05
N HIS A 64 4.60 -16.57 -0.17
CA HIS A 64 3.49 -15.80 0.35
C HIS A 64 2.83 -14.99 -0.76
N ALA A 65 1.52 -14.73 -0.65
CA ALA A 65 0.80 -13.89 -1.61
C ALA A 65 1.42 -12.47 -1.72
N ALA A 66 2.02 -11.99 -0.62
CA ALA A 66 2.79 -10.76 -0.58
C ALA A 66 3.97 -10.73 -1.56
N ASP A 67 4.64 -11.86 -1.77
CA ASP A 67 5.82 -11.95 -2.63
C ASP A 67 5.46 -11.66 -4.10
N ILE A 68 4.25 -12.06 -4.53
CA ILE A 68 3.71 -11.76 -5.86
C ILE A 68 3.61 -10.25 -6.05
N HIS A 69 3.08 -9.55 -5.04
CA HIS A 69 2.93 -8.10 -5.12
C HIS A 69 4.28 -7.39 -5.09
N GLY A 70 5.23 -7.87 -4.27
CA GLY A 70 6.62 -7.43 -4.29
C GLY A 70 7.21 -7.54 -5.68
N PHE A 71 7.19 -8.73 -6.26
CA PHE A 71 7.74 -9.03 -7.58
C PHE A 71 7.12 -8.17 -8.71
N VAL A 72 5.79 -8.08 -8.75
CA VAL A 72 5.08 -7.25 -9.74
C VAL A 72 5.45 -5.78 -9.59
N SER A 73 5.56 -5.29 -8.35
CA SER A 73 5.92 -3.90 -8.09
C SER A 73 7.36 -3.57 -8.49
N GLU A 74 8.31 -4.47 -8.20
CA GLU A 74 9.70 -4.36 -8.61
C GLU A 74 9.82 -4.33 -10.13
N ARG A 75 9.12 -5.25 -10.81
CA ARG A 75 9.14 -5.29 -12.27
C ARG A 75 8.53 -4.04 -12.92
N ARG A 76 7.47 -3.49 -12.33
CA ARG A 76 6.89 -2.19 -12.76
C ARG A 76 7.90 -1.07 -12.58
N GLN A 77 8.63 -1.07 -11.47
CA GLN A 77 9.66 -0.06 -11.21
C GLN A 77 10.80 -0.15 -12.22
N GLU A 78 11.34 -1.35 -12.47
CA GLU A 78 12.36 -1.57 -13.49
C GLU A 78 11.90 -1.09 -14.88
N ASN A 79 10.64 -1.37 -15.24
CA ASN A 79 10.07 -0.89 -16.49
C ASN A 79 10.00 0.63 -16.55
N MET A 80 9.55 1.30 -15.47
CA MET A 80 9.55 2.76 -15.38
C MET A 80 10.96 3.35 -15.49
N ASP A 81 11.93 2.78 -14.78
CA ASP A 81 13.32 3.23 -14.83
C ASP A 81 13.92 3.03 -16.21
N SER A 82 13.57 1.94 -16.90
CA SER A 82 14.00 1.69 -18.28
C SER A 82 13.42 2.70 -19.26
N LEU A 83 12.16 3.13 -19.08
CA LEU A 83 11.53 4.16 -19.90
C LEU A 83 12.21 5.52 -19.70
N GLY A 84 12.56 5.87 -18.47
CA GLY A 84 13.32 7.08 -18.16
C GLY A 84 14.72 7.07 -18.76
N LYS A 85 15.42 5.93 -18.75
CA LYS A 85 16.77 5.79 -19.36
C LYS A 85 16.74 5.86 -20.88
N ARG A 86 15.72 5.29 -21.52
CA ARG A 86 15.55 5.40 -22.99
C ARG A 86 15.36 6.85 -23.41
N SER A 87 14.65 7.65 -22.61
CA SER A 87 14.46 9.07 -22.92
C SER A 87 15.75 9.89 -22.79
N SER A 88 16.78 9.41 -22.08
CA SER A 88 18.02 10.16 -21.87
C SER A 88 19.16 9.75 -22.81
N GLN A 89 19.18 8.51 -23.32
CA GLN A 89 20.27 8.03 -24.17
C GLN A 89 20.16 8.41 -25.66
N ASP A 90 18.96 8.60 -26.21
CA ASP A 90 18.77 8.87 -27.65
C ASP A 90 18.60 10.36 -28.01
N MET A 91 18.61 11.28 -27.04
CA MET A 91 18.38 12.71 -27.29
C MET A 91 19.62 13.50 -27.78
N VAL A 92 20.69 12.83 -28.20
CA VAL A 92 21.82 13.53 -28.85
C VAL A 92 21.40 14.13 -30.20
N ASN A 93 20.33 13.65 -30.83
CA ASN A 93 19.87 14.20 -32.11
C ASN A 93 18.34 14.32 -32.17
N VAL A 94 17.86 15.56 -32.16
CA VAL A 94 16.57 16.00 -32.78
C VAL A 94 15.30 15.71 -31.96
N THR A 95 15.02 16.52 -30.94
CA THR A 95 13.85 17.45 -30.82
C THR A 95 13.63 17.90 -29.36
N ALA A 96 14.02 19.14 -29.04
CA ALA A 96 13.43 20.02 -28.01
C ALA A 96 13.13 19.44 -26.59
N GLY A 97 13.96 18.54 -26.06
CA GLY A 97 13.85 18.10 -24.66
C GLY A 97 14.43 19.14 -23.70
N LEU A 98 13.72 19.42 -22.60
CA LEU A 98 14.28 20.16 -21.47
C LEU A 98 15.52 19.43 -20.94
N PRO A 99 16.64 20.13 -20.63
CA PRO A 99 17.78 19.51 -19.97
C PRO A 99 17.35 18.78 -18.69
N THR A 100 17.89 17.59 -18.43
CA THR A 100 17.47 16.77 -17.28
C THR A 100 17.60 17.52 -15.96
N VAL A 101 18.66 18.33 -15.80
CA VAL A 101 18.87 19.17 -14.61
C VAL A 101 17.75 20.20 -14.41
N VAL A 102 17.23 20.77 -15.50
CA VAL A 102 16.09 21.70 -15.41
C VAL A 102 14.83 20.96 -15.01
N LEU A 103 14.62 19.77 -15.57
CA LEU A 103 13.48 18.93 -15.23
C LEU A 103 13.54 18.45 -13.77
N ASP A 104 14.71 18.01 -13.30
CA ASP A 104 14.95 17.65 -11.90
C ASP A 104 14.60 18.84 -10.99
N GLY A 105 15.13 20.03 -11.29
CA GLY A 105 14.83 21.24 -10.51
C GLY A 105 13.35 21.63 -10.48
N VAL A 106 12.62 21.46 -11.60
CA VAL A 106 11.16 21.71 -11.62
C VAL A 106 10.43 20.70 -10.74
N ILE A 107 10.77 19.42 -10.83
CA ILE A 107 10.12 18.37 -10.02
C ILE A 107 10.45 18.55 -8.54
N ASP A 108 11.68 18.92 -8.20
CA ASP A 108 12.09 19.16 -6.81
C ASP A 108 11.26 20.30 -6.20
N VAL A 109 11.08 21.42 -6.91
CA VAL A 109 10.22 22.52 -6.42
C VAL A 109 8.77 22.05 -6.22
N LEU A 110 8.20 21.32 -7.17
CA LEU A 110 6.83 20.80 -7.05
C LEU A 110 6.69 19.78 -5.91
N LYS A 111 7.73 19.00 -5.67
CA LYS A 111 7.80 18.04 -4.57
C LYS A 111 7.87 18.78 -3.24
N ASP A 112 8.72 19.80 -3.11
CA ASP A 112 8.85 20.61 -1.90
C ASP A 112 7.52 21.31 -1.58
N GLU A 113 6.85 21.90 -2.58
CA GLU A 113 5.51 22.48 -2.40
C GLU A 113 4.48 21.45 -1.92
N PHE A 114 4.54 20.22 -2.45
CA PHE A 114 3.67 19.13 -2.01
C PHE A 114 3.98 18.71 -0.56
N GLU A 115 5.26 18.54 -0.21
CA GLU A 115 5.69 18.16 1.14
C GLU A 115 5.35 19.25 2.17
N ASP A 116 5.51 20.52 1.81
CA ASP A 116 5.11 21.67 2.62
C ASP A 116 3.59 21.71 2.86
N ALA A 117 2.77 21.48 1.81
CA ALA A 117 1.32 21.41 1.95
C ALA A 117 0.90 20.26 2.87
N VAL A 118 1.57 19.11 2.77
CA VAL A 118 1.34 17.95 3.64
C VAL A 118 1.76 18.26 5.09
N ALA A 119 2.91 18.88 5.29
CA ALA A 119 3.38 19.28 6.62
C ALA A 119 2.45 20.32 7.27
N ALA A 120 1.96 21.29 6.49
CA ALA A 120 0.99 22.28 6.94
C ALA A 120 -0.32 21.60 7.38
N LEU A 121 -0.84 20.66 6.58
CA LEU A 121 -2.03 19.87 6.91
C LEU A 121 -1.86 19.13 8.26
N ARG A 122 -0.70 18.50 8.49
CA ARG A 122 -0.39 17.83 9.78
C ARG A 122 -0.37 18.77 10.97
N SER A 123 0.26 19.93 10.80
CA SER A 123 0.41 20.91 11.88
C SER A 123 -0.95 21.41 12.38
N ARG A 124 -1.96 21.46 11.49
CA ARG A 124 -3.27 22.06 11.75
C ARG A 124 -4.39 21.07 12.04
N ASP A 125 -4.33 19.83 11.56
CA ASP A 125 -5.25 18.76 11.98
C ASP A 125 -5.12 18.41 13.50
N GLY A 126 -4.34 19.19 14.28
CA GLY A 126 -4.06 18.95 15.70
C GLY A 126 -3.09 17.77 15.93
N ILE A 127 -2.44 17.31 14.86
CA ILE A 127 -1.62 16.11 14.86
C ILE A 127 -0.15 16.44 15.21
N GLY A 128 0.32 17.65 14.89
CA GLY A 128 1.71 18.10 15.13
C GLY A 128 1.98 18.83 16.45
N TYR A 129 0.95 19.31 17.17
CA TYR A 129 1.16 19.99 18.46
C TYR A 129 0.18 19.47 19.50
N ALA A 130 0.73 18.80 20.52
CA ALA A 130 0.08 18.58 21.81
C ALA A 130 -0.10 19.91 22.58
N SER A 131 -0.71 20.92 21.95
CA SER A 131 -1.16 22.12 22.65
C SER A 131 -2.59 21.89 23.10
N ILE A 132 -2.78 21.91 24.41
CA ILE A 132 -4.03 21.56 25.10
C ILE A 132 -5.19 22.54 24.78
N ASN A 133 -4.96 23.63 24.03
CA ASN A 133 -6.03 24.53 23.58
C ASN A 133 -5.64 25.30 22.30
N PRO A 134 -5.88 24.78 21.08
CA PRO A 134 -5.81 25.60 19.88
C PRO A 134 -7.01 26.57 19.84
N PRO A 135 -6.81 27.86 19.53
CA PRO A 135 -7.90 28.83 19.49
C PRO A 135 -8.92 28.49 18.41
N SER A 136 -10.21 28.69 18.72
CA SER A 136 -11.36 28.29 17.89
C SER A 136 -11.41 28.90 16.48
N GLY A 137 -10.55 29.87 16.16
CA GLY A 137 -10.40 30.46 14.83
C GLY A 137 -9.50 29.69 13.86
N CYS A 138 -8.82 28.62 14.30
CA CYS A 138 -7.88 27.86 13.47
C CYS A 138 -8.51 26.79 12.56
N PHE A 139 -9.82 26.52 12.71
CA PHE A 139 -10.49 25.42 11.99
C PHE A 139 -10.98 25.78 10.58
N GLY A 140 -10.90 27.05 10.16
CA GLY A 140 -11.35 27.50 8.83
C GLY A 140 -10.36 27.25 7.69
N PHE A 141 -9.17 26.71 7.97
CA PHE A 141 -8.10 26.55 6.98
C PHE A 141 -7.79 25.09 6.62
N VAL A 142 -8.33 24.09 7.32
CA VAL A 142 -8.06 22.68 6.96
C VAL A 142 -8.46 22.38 5.50
N ASP A 143 -9.52 23.04 5.02
CA ASP A 143 -9.96 22.92 3.63
C ASP A 143 -8.96 23.53 2.64
N SER A 144 -8.34 24.69 2.94
CA SER A 144 -7.34 25.29 2.07
C SER A 144 -6.08 24.44 1.92
N GLU A 145 -5.64 23.75 2.98
CA GLU A 145 -4.44 22.91 2.88
C GLU A 145 -4.77 21.56 2.25
N ARG A 146 -5.99 21.03 2.43
CA ARG A 146 -6.47 19.89 1.65
C ARG A 146 -6.57 20.24 0.16
N GLU A 147 -7.01 21.44 -0.17
CA GLU A 147 -7.02 21.96 -1.53
C GLU A 147 -5.59 22.09 -2.08
N ALA A 148 -4.65 22.63 -1.30
CA ALA A 148 -3.24 22.73 -1.68
C ALA A 148 -2.63 21.35 -1.97
N VAL A 149 -2.80 20.39 -1.06
CA VAL A 149 -2.35 18.99 -1.25
C VAL A 149 -2.99 18.40 -2.53
N SER A 150 -4.28 18.63 -2.75
CA SER A 150 -4.99 18.13 -3.94
C SER A 150 -4.47 18.77 -5.22
N ALA A 151 -4.20 20.08 -5.20
CA ALA A 151 -3.65 20.83 -6.31
C ALA A 151 -2.23 20.34 -6.66
N SER A 152 -1.35 20.19 -5.68
CA SER A 152 0.01 19.68 -5.91
C SER A 152 -0.01 18.25 -6.47
N ARG A 153 -0.88 17.36 -5.95
CA ARG A 153 -1.07 16.02 -6.50
C ARG A 153 -1.55 16.05 -7.94
N LEU A 154 -2.47 16.96 -8.27
CA LEU A 154 -2.97 17.14 -9.63
C LEU A 154 -1.87 17.61 -10.58
N VAL A 155 -1.06 18.58 -10.17
CA VAL A 155 0.08 19.08 -10.96
C VAL A 155 1.09 17.96 -11.21
N LEU A 156 1.53 17.25 -10.16
CA LEU A 156 2.47 16.12 -10.30
C LEU A 156 1.89 14.97 -11.16
N SER A 157 0.60 14.66 -11.00
CA SER A 157 -0.09 13.68 -11.86
C SER A 157 -0.12 14.13 -13.32
N THR A 158 -0.35 15.42 -13.58
CA THR A 158 -0.32 15.99 -14.93
C THR A 158 1.08 15.88 -15.52
N CYS A 159 2.13 16.17 -14.75
CA CYS A 159 3.52 15.98 -15.16
C CYS A 159 3.82 14.54 -15.63
N CYS A 160 3.19 13.52 -15.02
CA CYS A 160 3.35 12.12 -15.43
C CYS A 160 2.89 11.86 -16.87
N THR A 161 2.02 12.71 -17.42
CA THR A 161 1.44 12.57 -18.77
C THR A 161 2.15 13.41 -19.83
N VAL A 162 3.00 14.38 -19.44
CA VAL A 162 3.65 15.32 -20.36
C VAL A 162 4.59 14.59 -21.33
N HIS A 163 5.52 13.80 -20.78
CA HIS A 163 6.48 13.02 -21.54
C HIS A 163 7.11 11.93 -20.65
N THR A 164 7.62 10.85 -21.23
CA THR A 164 8.21 9.71 -20.48
C THR A 164 9.38 10.11 -19.59
N SER A 165 10.11 11.18 -19.95
CA SER A 165 11.19 11.75 -19.13
C SER A 165 10.71 12.34 -17.79
N TRP A 166 9.44 12.79 -17.72
CA TRP A 166 8.80 13.34 -16.52
C TRP A 166 8.21 12.24 -15.64
N LEU A 167 7.74 11.14 -16.24
CA LEU A 167 6.97 10.09 -15.58
C LEU A 167 7.65 9.58 -14.30
N GLY A 168 8.90 9.11 -14.38
CA GLY A 168 9.59 8.55 -13.21
C GLY A 168 9.72 9.56 -12.07
N ARG A 169 10.16 10.79 -12.40
CA ARG A 169 10.40 11.87 -11.43
C ARG A 169 9.11 12.32 -10.76
N ALA A 170 8.08 12.56 -11.55
CA ALA A 170 6.78 13.00 -11.06
C ALA A 170 6.09 11.90 -10.22
N VAL A 171 6.22 10.62 -10.60
CA VAL A 171 5.74 9.50 -9.79
C VAL A 171 6.48 9.41 -8.45
N HIS A 172 7.81 9.58 -8.45
CA HIS A 172 8.59 9.58 -7.20
C HIS A 172 8.18 10.73 -6.28
N ALA A 173 8.04 11.94 -6.83
CA ALA A 173 7.55 13.11 -6.08
C ALA A 173 6.13 12.89 -5.53
N LEU A 174 5.20 12.38 -6.35
CA LEU A 174 3.83 12.07 -5.91
C LEU A 174 3.80 10.97 -4.83
N GLY A 175 4.76 10.05 -4.91
CA GLY A 175 4.93 8.90 -4.04
C GLY A 175 5.66 9.16 -2.73
N CYS A 176 6.19 10.37 -2.50
CA CYS A 176 6.94 10.68 -1.28
C CYS A 176 6.05 10.66 -0.04
N SER A 177 4.74 10.88 -0.20
CA SER A 177 3.75 10.91 0.87
C SER A 177 2.52 10.06 0.54
N LEU A 178 2.32 8.97 1.28
CA LEU A 178 1.09 8.19 1.27
C LEU A 178 0.12 8.78 2.27
N ILE A 179 -1.00 9.32 1.78
CA ILE A 179 -2.09 9.85 2.62
C ILE A 179 -3.39 9.17 2.21
N THR A 180 -3.98 8.40 3.12
CA THR A 180 -5.27 7.73 2.89
C THR A 180 -6.40 8.74 2.96
N PRO A 181 -7.28 8.79 1.94
CA PRO A 181 -8.47 9.64 1.99
C PRO A 181 -9.39 9.23 3.14
N PRO A 182 -10.10 10.17 3.79
CA PRO A 182 -10.95 9.88 4.93
C PRO A 182 -12.20 9.02 4.62
N LYS A 183 -12.49 8.72 3.35
CA LYS A 183 -13.73 8.05 2.89
C LYS A 183 -13.47 6.87 1.94
N VAL A 184 -12.42 6.08 2.16
CA VAL A 184 -12.21 4.87 1.35
C VAL A 184 -12.95 3.70 1.99
N TYR A 185 -13.97 3.18 1.29
CA TYR A 185 -14.79 2.03 1.73
C TYR A 185 -14.26 0.68 1.20
N MET A 186 -13.10 0.67 0.56
CA MET A 186 -12.47 -0.49 -0.06
C MET A 186 -11.15 -0.78 0.63
N ASP A 187 -10.75 -2.06 0.71
CA ASP A 187 -9.46 -2.53 1.26
C ASP A 187 -8.29 -1.69 0.70
N PRO A 188 -7.84 -0.65 1.44
CA PRO A 188 -6.89 0.32 0.95
C PRO A 188 -5.49 -0.27 0.94
N LEU A 189 -5.24 -1.28 1.77
CA LEU A 189 -3.92 -1.87 1.97
C LEU A 189 -3.45 -2.60 0.71
N SER A 190 -4.30 -3.46 0.12
CA SER A 190 -3.95 -4.18 -1.11
C SER A 190 -3.73 -3.23 -2.29
N LEU A 191 -4.48 -2.12 -2.37
CA LEU A 191 -4.28 -1.07 -3.38
C LEU A 191 -2.90 -0.40 -3.24
N TYR A 192 -2.50 -0.04 -2.01
CA TYR A 192 -1.20 0.57 -1.77
C TYR A 192 -0.04 -0.39 -2.02
N ILE A 193 -0.18 -1.66 -1.60
CA ILE A 193 0.82 -2.70 -1.85
C ILE A 193 1.04 -2.92 -3.35
N ARG A 194 0.00 -2.77 -4.19
CA ARG A 194 0.09 -2.94 -5.64
C ARG A 194 0.47 -1.66 -6.39
N SER A 195 0.39 -0.52 -5.72
CA SER A 195 0.67 0.78 -6.34
C SER A 195 2.17 0.92 -6.62
N PRO A 196 2.56 1.29 -7.86
CA PRO A 196 3.94 1.63 -8.17
C PRO A 196 4.33 3.01 -7.60
N LEU A 197 3.38 3.79 -7.08
CA LEU A 197 3.67 5.12 -6.53
C LEU A 197 4.47 5.05 -5.24
N TYR A 198 4.34 3.97 -4.45
CA TYR A 198 4.94 3.89 -3.13
C TYR A 198 6.06 2.85 -3.10
N SER A 199 7.23 3.23 -2.60
CA SER A 199 8.45 2.42 -2.61
C SER A 199 9.52 3.08 -1.72
N THR A 200 10.80 2.88 -2.03
CA THR A 200 11.96 3.39 -1.28
C THR A 200 12.04 4.92 -1.19
N TRP A 201 11.36 5.67 -2.06
CA TRP A 201 11.24 7.14 -1.99
C TRP A 201 10.09 7.61 -1.11
N THR A 202 9.21 6.73 -0.63
CA THR A 202 8.15 7.11 0.30
C THR A 202 8.76 7.43 1.66
N ARG A 203 8.54 8.66 2.12
CA ARG A 203 9.07 9.23 3.37
C ARG A 203 7.98 9.39 4.42
N ASN A 204 6.76 9.66 3.97
CA ASN A 204 5.64 9.89 4.87
C ASN A 204 4.50 8.90 4.61
N VAL A 205 3.98 8.30 5.67
CA VAL A 205 2.84 7.38 5.60
C VAL A 205 1.81 7.78 6.64
N GLU A 206 0.64 8.19 6.15
CA GLU A 206 -0.55 8.48 6.93
C GLU A 206 -1.69 7.64 6.38
N MET A 207 -2.08 6.62 7.13
CA MET A 207 -3.15 5.74 6.71
C MET A 207 -4.20 5.52 7.79
N ALA A 208 -5.44 5.32 7.34
CA ALA A 208 -6.52 4.84 8.16
C ALA A 208 -6.83 3.40 7.76
N ILE A 209 -6.81 2.48 8.73
CA ILE A 209 -7.05 1.05 8.53
C ILE A 209 -8.28 0.70 9.34
N SER A 210 -9.24 0.02 8.71
CA SER A 210 -10.38 -0.52 9.44
C SER A 210 -9.94 -1.73 10.26
N TYR A 211 -10.40 -1.88 11.51
CA TYR A 211 -10.07 -3.06 12.32
C TYR A 211 -10.53 -4.39 11.67
N VAL A 212 -11.53 -4.32 10.78
CA VAL A 212 -12.00 -5.46 10.00
C VAL A 212 -10.98 -5.89 8.94
N GLU A 213 -10.12 -4.97 8.50
CA GLU A 213 -9.04 -5.29 7.58
C GLU A 213 -7.96 -6.03 8.34
N LYS A 214 -7.60 -7.20 7.82
CA LYS A 214 -6.51 -7.97 8.39
C LYS A 214 -5.23 -7.15 8.25
N MET A 215 -4.48 -7.07 9.36
CA MET A 215 -3.10 -6.53 9.40
C MET A 215 -2.14 -7.30 8.46
N GLU A 216 -2.60 -8.42 7.90
CA GLU A 216 -1.98 -9.19 6.83
C GLU A 216 -1.73 -8.29 5.60
N GLY A 217 -0.53 -7.71 5.53
CA GLY A 217 -0.10 -6.88 4.40
C GLY A 217 0.74 -5.69 4.82
N LEU A 218 0.65 -5.23 6.08
CA LEU A 218 1.44 -4.09 6.53
C LEU A 218 2.95 -4.37 6.47
N ALA A 219 3.37 -5.57 6.87
CA ALA A 219 4.76 -5.98 6.74
C ALA A 219 5.25 -5.88 5.28
N SER A 220 4.41 -6.30 4.33
CA SER A 220 4.68 -6.24 2.89
C SER A 220 4.65 -4.82 2.33
N LEU A 221 3.81 -3.95 2.91
CA LEU A 221 3.76 -2.54 2.56
C LEU A 221 5.05 -1.84 3.01
N PHE A 222 5.43 -2.01 4.28
CA PHE A 222 6.59 -1.33 4.86
C PHE A 222 7.94 -1.91 4.41
N SER A 223 8.01 -3.19 4.04
CA SER A 223 9.23 -3.73 3.42
C SER A 223 9.60 -3.03 2.11
N ARG A 224 8.61 -2.42 1.42
CA ARG A 224 8.81 -1.61 0.21
C ARG A 224 9.18 -0.17 0.52
N MET A 225 8.96 0.31 1.73
CA MET A 225 9.19 1.70 2.15
C MET A 225 10.18 1.75 3.32
N PRO A 226 11.42 1.30 3.13
CA PRO A 226 12.41 1.22 4.22
C PRO A 226 12.82 2.61 4.77
N ASN A 227 12.49 3.68 4.05
CA ASN A 227 12.93 5.04 4.33
C ASN A 227 11.76 5.91 4.81
N VAL A 228 10.81 5.35 5.56
CA VAL A 228 9.70 6.10 6.15
C VAL A 228 10.20 6.83 7.38
N ASP A 229 10.15 8.17 7.33
CA ASP A 229 10.57 9.07 8.39
C ASP A 229 9.40 9.44 9.31
N PHE A 230 8.19 9.51 8.73
CA PHE A 230 6.95 9.79 9.44
C PHE A 230 5.92 8.69 9.18
N LEU A 231 5.41 8.09 10.24
CA LEU A 231 4.38 7.06 10.18
C LEU A 231 3.22 7.36 11.14
N GLN A 232 2.01 7.40 10.60
CA GLN A 232 0.79 7.46 11.36
C GLN A 232 -0.22 6.45 10.82
N ILE A 233 -0.66 5.56 11.69
CA ILE A 233 -1.70 4.57 11.38
C ILE A 233 -2.88 4.83 12.32
N LYS A 234 -4.02 5.19 11.75
CA LYS A 234 -5.29 5.37 12.45
C LYS A 234 -6.10 4.08 12.30
N PHE A 235 -6.31 3.36 13.39
CA PHE A 235 -7.23 2.22 13.41
C PHE A 235 -8.62 2.71 13.71
N THR A 236 -9.55 2.46 12.80
CA THR A 236 -10.97 2.76 12.99
C THR A 236 -11.73 1.48 13.25
N VAL A 237 -12.37 1.37 14.42
CA VAL A 237 -13.32 0.30 14.70
C VAL A 237 -14.69 0.81 14.27
N THR A 238 -15.23 0.25 13.20
CA THR A 238 -16.64 0.43 12.83
C THR A 238 -17.45 -0.61 13.58
N ASP A 239 -17.71 -0.38 14.86
CA ASP A 239 -18.80 -1.07 15.55
C ASP A 239 -20.10 -0.27 15.37
N ILE A 240 -21.24 -0.97 15.31
CA ILE A 240 -22.52 -0.39 14.85
C ILE A 240 -23.03 0.71 15.80
N ASP A 241 -22.57 0.73 17.05
CA ASP A 241 -23.06 1.68 18.07
C ASP A 241 -22.01 2.63 18.67
N GLU A 242 -20.70 2.41 18.52
CA GLU A 242 -19.66 3.35 19.00
C GLU A 242 -18.41 3.36 18.10
N ARG A 243 -17.99 4.56 17.65
CA ARG A 243 -16.73 4.74 16.93
C ARG A 243 -15.57 4.88 17.90
N SER A 244 -14.82 3.81 18.08
CA SER A 244 -13.52 3.85 18.75
C SER A 244 -12.40 4.03 17.73
N THR A 245 -11.46 4.94 18.01
CA THR A 245 -10.29 5.20 17.17
C THR A 245 -9.02 5.07 17.98
N ALA A 246 -8.11 4.21 17.53
CA ALA A 246 -6.75 4.11 18.08
C ALA A 246 -5.77 4.71 17.07
N VAL A 247 -4.78 5.47 17.54
CA VAL A 247 -3.79 6.10 16.66
C VAL A 247 -2.40 5.69 17.11
N VAL A 248 -1.66 5.04 16.22
CA VAL A 248 -0.24 4.74 16.38
C VAL A 248 0.55 5.77 15.60
N ARG A 249 1.48 6.45 16.26
CA ARG A 249 2.36 7.47 15.65
C ARG A 249 3.81 7.13 15.88
N TYR A 250 4.61 7.40 14.87
CA TYR A 250 6.06 7.28 14.87
C TYR A 250 6.67 8.40 14.03
N ALA A 251 7.69 9.04 14.59
CA ALA A 251 8.56 9.98 13.90
C ALA A 251 10.00 9.55 14.22
N SER A 252 10.80 9.29 13.18
CA SER A 252 12.19 8.90 13.35
C SER A 252 13.05 10.13 13.55
N ASP A 253 13.57 10.33 14.77
CA ASP A 253 14.64 11.32 15.00
C ASP A 253 16.04 10.71 14.82
N ASN A 254 16.17 9.38 14.68
CA ASN A 254 17.38 8.65 14.25
C ASN A 254 17.11 7.14 14.14
N ASN A 255 17.55 6.54 13.02
CA ASN A 255 17.38 5.14 12.57
C ASN A 255 17.37 4.06 13.67
N CYS A 256 16.18 3.55 14.03
CA CYS A 256 15.94 2.16 14.45
C CYS A 256 14.43 1.86 14.47
N PHE A 257 14.00 0.86 13.70
CA PHE A 257 12.63 0.35 13.73
C PHE A 257 12.46 -0.67 14.86
N TYR A 258 11.73 -0.29 15.90
CA TYR A 258 11.13 -1.24 16.83
C TYR A 258 9.62 -1.06 16.75
N LEU A 259 8.94 -1.85 15.92
CA LEU A 259 7.54 -2.17 16.17
C LEU A 259 7.52 -2.89 17.51
N CYS A 260 7.16 -2.18 18.58
CA CYS A 260 7.15 -2.74 19.92
C CYS A 260 6.27 -4.00 19.92
N PRO A 261 6.80 -5.20 20.21
CA PRO A 261 5.99 -6.42 20.29
C PRO A 261 4.91 -6.31 21.37
N ALA A 262 5.08 -5.39 22.34
CA ALA A 262 4.14 -5.10 23.41
C ALA A 262 2.91 -4.26 22.98
N MET A 263 2.80 -3.88 21.69
CA MET A 263 1.54 -3.41 21.11
C MET A 263 0.68 -4.54 20.52
N LEU A 264 0.96 -5.80 20.86
CA LEU A 264 -0.14 -6.71 21.18
C LEU A 264 -0.82 -6.17 22.43
N ILE A 265 -1.75 -5.22 22.23
CA ILE A 265 -2.83 -5.05 23.20
C ILE A 265 -3.49 -6.41 23.24
N THR A 266 -3.34 -7.11 24.36
CA THR A 266 -4.22 -8.23 24.71
C THR A 266 -5.63 -7.66 24.70
N ILE A 267 -6.36 -7.91 23.63
CA ILE A 267 -7.83 -7.83 23.55
C ILE A 267 -8.30 -9.24 23.30
#